data_AF-A0A8H6YKQ9-F1
#
_entry.id   AF-A0A8H6YKQ9-F1
#
_cell.length_a   1.000
_cell.length_b   1.000
_cell.length_c   1.000
_cell.angle_alpha   90.00
_cell.angle_beta   90.00
_cell.angle_gamma   90.00
#
_symmetry.space_group_name_H-M   'P 1'
#
loop_
_entity.id
_entity.type
_entity.pdbx_description
1 polymer ?
#
loop_
_entity_poly.entity_id
_entity_poly.type
_entity_poly.pdbx_seq_one_letter_code
_entity_poly.pdbx_strand_id
1 'polypeptide(L)'
;MYSEGWIRCPGDGGCCSDASTGSANNGTYTCSAGPANGTNAATVTLQFPGTAIYVYGLSPYINFTEMKRVATLDGQEQHGFFAPDAGGLSNVLMYSKSGLKNTTHTLTIGPSDVTQFFLFDYATYTYEETDTSASPAAATSTPDNNLKKEPNLIWPIAGGVIGAIFVFSTLMILIHQFRSRSAVSRRRSAQMTQLNSTDELTPEPRGETQLSLAFQPVPPLRQAPAAAEDTQPQPFTALQHDIQALSHEIQEVSRGVEDLSHAAAEDIQPQPLTTLQRDIQALSTLQQDLQALSHEIQEVSRGVEDLSHDAEASQAVGADLPPQPHGEHQPTAEIGMLRERVEAIEQLQLHLQASLAQETAPPAYTPI
;
A
#
# COMPACT_ATOMS: atom_id res chain seq x y z
N MET A 1 -1.90 -22.84 -18.87
CA MET A 1 -2.95 -23.22 -19.82
C MET A 1 -3.98 -22.11 -19.86
N TYR A 2 -4.35 -21.68 -21.06
CA TYR A 2 -5.41 -20.68 -21.25
C TYR A 2 -6.72 -21.41 -21.55
N SER A 3 -7.84 -20.90 -21.02
CA SER A 3 -9.17 -21.32 -21.48
C SER A 3 -9.40 -20.90 -22.94
N GLU A 4 -10.58 -21.19 -23.48
CA GLU A 4 -11.01 -20.54 -24.72
C GLU A 4 -11.13 -19.02 -24.52
N GLY A 5 -11.03 -18.26 -25.62
CA GLY A 5 -11.22 -16.80 -25.61
C GLY A 5 -9.97 -15.97 -25.34
N TRP A 6 -8.77 -16.52 -25.37
CA TRP A 6 -7.53 -15.75 -25.20
C TRP A 6 -6.87 -15.37 -26.53
N ILE A 7 -6.42 -14.12 -26.64
CA ILE A 7 -5.74 -13.56 -27.82
C ILE A 7 -4.35 -13.10 -27.39
N ARG A 8 -3.31 -13.51 -28.14
CA ARG A 8 -1.94 -13.06 -27.94
C ARG A 8 -1.68 -11.76 -28.69
N CYS A 9 -0.98 -10.84 -28.05
CA CYS A 9 -0.64 -9.51 -28.53
C CYS A 9 0.87 -9.25 -28.50
N PRO A 10 1.45 -8.61 -29.52
CA PRO A 10 0.86 -8.34 -30.83
C PRO A 10 0.68 -9.65 -31.63
N GLY A 11 -0.37 -9.75 -32.43
CA GLY A 11 -0.67 -10.92 -33.26
C GLY A 11 -1.63 -10.60 -34.39
N ASP A 12 -1.81 -11.54 -35.32
CA ASP A 12 -2.53 -11.35 -36.59
C ASP A 12 -4.05 -11.07 -36.46
N GLY A 13 -4.60 -11.17 -35.24
CA GLY A 13 -6.04 -11.05 -34.95
C GLY A 13 -6.49 -9.70 -34.39
N GLY A 14 -5.59 -8.72 -34.26
CA GLY A 14 -5.85 -7.47 -33.56
C GLY A 14 -5.84 -7.65 -32.04
N CYS A 15 -5.47 -6.59 -31.32
CA CYS A 15 -5.44 -6.61 -29.86
C CYS A 15 -6.77 -6.18 -29.26
N CYS A 16 -7.16 -6.83 -28.18
CA CYS A 16 -8.33 -6.51 -27.35
C CYS A 16 -8.30 -5.08 -26.77
N SER A 17 -7.15 -4.43 -26.80
CA SER A 17 -6.94 -3.06 -26.36
C SER A 17 -5.84 -2.43 -27.21
N ASP A 18 -5.87 -1.10 -27.33
CA ASP A 18 -4.76 -0.30 -27.87
C ASP A 18 -3.57 -0.25 -26.89
N ALA A 19 -3.39 -1.30 -26.07
CA ALA A 19 -2.29 -1.36 -25.14
C ALA A 19 -0.97 -1.36 -25.92
N SER A 20 -0.17 -0.31 -25.69
CA SER A 20 1.18 -0.25 -26.24
C SER A 20 1.96 -1.48 -25.77
N THR A 21 2.46 -2.26 -26.71
CA THR A 21 3.32 -3.42 -26.44
C THR A 21 4.59 -3.02 -25.67
N GLY A 22 4.99 -1.75 -25.71
CA GLY A 22 6.15 -1.24 -24.98
C GLY A 22 6.05 -1.39 -23.46
N SER A 23 4.85 -1.54 -22.91
CA SER A 23 4.63 -1.75 -21.48
C SER A 23 4.61 -3.22 -21.07
N ALA A 24 4.51 -4.14 -22.03
CA ALA A 24 4.50 -5.58 -21.79
C ALA A 24 5.92 -6.13 -21.69
N ASN A 25 6.10 -7.16 -20.88
CA ASN A 25 7.34 -7.90 -20.79
C ASN A 25 7.65 -8.55 -22.14
N ASN A 26 8.85 -8.27 -22.65
CA ASN A 26 9.27 -8.73 -23.97
C ASN A 26 8.33 -8.31 -25.12
N GLY A 27 7.56 -7.23 -24.93
CA GLY A 27 6.68 -6.68 -25.95
C GLY A 27 5.45 -7.53 -26.26
N THR A 28 5.13 -8.56 -25.46
CA THR A 28 3.98 -9.43 -25.71
C THR A 28 3.13 -9.66 -24.48
N TYR A 29 1.80 -9.67 -24.63
CA TYR A 29 0.87 -10.03 -23.56
C TYR A 29 -0.26 -10.91 -24.13
N THR A 30 -1.07 -11.48 -23.26
CA THR A 30 -2.27 -12.24 -23.64
C THR A 30 -3.47 -11.58 -23.00
N CYS A 31 -4.57 -11.47 -23.72
CA CYS A 31 -5.79 -10.91 -23.18
C CYS A 31 -7.00 -11.80 -23.40
N SER A 32 -7.89 -11.78 -22.42
CA SER A 32 -9.21 -12.36 -22.58
C SER A 32 -10.02 -11.50 -23.56
N ALA A 33 -10.51 -12.10 -24.64
CA ALA A 33 -11.53 -11.48 -25.46
C ALA A 33 -12.73 -11.15 -24.57
N GLY A 34 -13.16 -9.88 -24.58
CA GLY A 34 -14.36 -9.45 -23.87
C GLY A 34 -15.63 -10.19 -24.35
N PRO A 35 -16.81 -9.81 -23.83
CA PRO A 35 -18.07 -10.54 -24.03
C PRO A 35 -18.50 -10.74 -25.49
N ALA A 36 -17.83 -10.11 -26.46
CA ALA A 36 -18.09 -10.25 -27.89
C ALA A 36 -17.94 -11.70 -28.42
N ASN A 37 -17.19 -12.58 -27.73
CA ASN A 37 -16.85 -13.92 -28.26
C ASN A 37 -17.22 -15.12 -27.36
N GLY A 38 -17.91 -14.94 -26.23
CA GLY A 38 -18.30 -16.09 -25.40
C GLY A 38 -19.04 -15.76 -24.09
N THR A 39 -19.70 -16.78 -23.53
CA THR A 39 -20.45 -16.72 -22.26
C THR A 39 -19.60 -17.03 -21.01
N ASN A 40 -18.32 -17.33 -21.16
CA ASN A 40 -17.46 -17.78 -20.06
C ASN A 40 -16.31 -16.80 -19.84
N ALA A 41 -16.04 -16.47 -18.57
CA ALA A 41 -14.91 -15.66 -18.17
C ALA A 41 -13.61 -16.40 -18.54
N ALA A 42 -12.76 -15.78 -19.36
CA ALA A 42 -11.53 -16.43 -19.77
C ALA A 42 -10.56 -16.51 -18.58
N THR A 43 -10.10 -17.70 -18.26
CA THR A 43 -9.20 -17.96 -17.13
C THR A 43 -7.84 -18.44 -17.61
N VAL A 44 -6.81 -18.12 -16.84
CA VAL A 44 -5.46 -18.67 -16.99
C VAL A 44 -5.18 -19.58 -15.80
N THR A 45 -4.74 -20.81 -16.10
CA THR A 45 -4.33 -21.78 -15.09
C THR A 45 -2.84 -22.03 -15.20
N LEU A 46 -2.11 -21.78 -14.13
CA LEU A 46 -0.66 -21.97 -14.00
C LEU A 46 -0.41 -23.13 -13.03
N GLN A 47 0.48 -24.04 -13.39
CA GLN A 47 1.04 -25.03 -12.47
C GLN A 47 2.50 -24.69 -12.23
N PHE A 48 2.91 -24.60 -10.97
CA PHE A 48 4.27 -24.22 -10.61
C PHE A 48 4.73 -25.02 -9.37
N PRO A 49 5.95 -25.57 -9.36
CA PRO A 49 6.58 -26.08 -8.15
C PRO A 49 7.21 -24.91 -7.39
N GLY A 50 6.84 -24.64 -6.14
CA GLY A 50 7.45 -23.52 -5.46
C GLY A 50 6.92 -23.12 -4.10
N THR A 51 7.49 -22.04 -3.58
CA THR A 51 7.19 -21.42 -2.29
C THR A 51 6.54 -20.04 -2.44
N ALA A 52 6.60 -19.44 -3.63
CA ALA A 52 5.89 -18.21 -3.94
C ALA A 52 5.56 -18.10 -5.44
N ILE A 53 4.55 -17.31 -5.77
CA ILE A 53 4.18 -16.93 -7.13
C ILE A 53 3.79 -15.45 -7.19
N TYR A 54 4.17 -14.80 -8.28
CA TYR A 54 3.89 -13.40 -8.60
C TYR A 54 3.37 -13.34 -10.04
N VAL A 55 2.20 -12.76 -10.23
CA VAL A 55 1.55 -12.63 -11.54
C VAL A 55 1.48 -11.17 -11.91
N TYR A 56 1.99 -10.88 -13.10
CA TYR A 56 2.09 -9.55 -13.67
C TYR A 56 1.18 -9.44 -14.89
N GLY A 57 0.63 -8.26 -15.09
CA GLY A 57 -0.20 -7.97 -16.23
C GLY A 57 -0.36 -6.47 -16.44
N LEU A 58 -1.07 -6.11 -17.49
CA LEU A 58 -1.25 -4.70 -17.84
C LEU A 58 -2.48 -4.11 -17.16
N SER A 59 -2.33 -2.99 -16.46
CA SER A 59 -3.46 -2.21 -15.97
C SER A 59 -4.04 -1.41 -17.14
N PRO A 60 -5.32 -1.62 -17.53
CA PRO A 60 -5.88 -0.86 -18.64
C PRO A 60 -6.22 0.57 -18.21
N TYR A 61 -6.06 1.54 -19.11
CA TYR A 61 -6.30 2.99 -18.87
C TYR A 61 -7.76 3.37 -18.53
N ILE A 62 -8.65 2.41 -18.38
CA ILE A 62 -10.08 2.68 -18.25
C ILE A 62 -10.49 2.69 -16.79
N ASN A 63 -11.23 3.74 -16.41
CA ASN A 63 -11.81 4.03 -15.08
C ASN A 63 -12.81 2.97 -14.59
N PHE A 64 -12.39 1.71 -14.55
CA PHE A 64 -13.14 0.63 -13.91
C PHE A 64 -12.64 0.56 -12.48
N THR A 65 -13.20 1.43 -11.65
CA THR A 65 -12.86 1.57 -10.22
C THR A 65 -13.03 0.26 -9.44
N GLU A 66 -13.63 -0.78 -10.01
CA GLU A 66 -13.87 -2.06 -9.36
C GLU A 66 -13.76 -3.27 -10.31
N MET A 67 -12.61 -3.45 -10.98
CA MET A 67 -12.33 -4.76 -11.61
C MET A 67 -12.02 -5.81 -10.53
N LYS A 68 -13.07 -6.36 -9.92
CA LYS A 68 -12.96 -7.52 -9.06
C LYS A 68 -12.44 -8.69 -9.88
N ARG A 69 -11.33 -9.29 -9.52
CA ARG A 69 -10.91 -10.55 -10.13
C ARG A 69 -10.69 -11.64 -9.10
N VAL A 70 -10.76 -12.87 -9.60
CA VAL A 70 -10.80 -14.07 -8.77
C VAL A 70 -9.53 -14.85 -9.04
N ALA A 71 -8.83 -15.18 -7.96
CA ALA A 71 -7.73 -16.12 -7.98
C ALA A 71 -8.11 -17.32 -7.10
N THR A 72 -7.87 -18.54 -7.59
CA THR A 72 -7.96 -19.76 -6.79
C THR A 72 -6.60 -20.44 -6.77
N LEU A 73 -6.09 -20.71 -5.58
CA LEU A 73 -4.83 -21.42 -5.36
C LEU A 73 -5.15 -22.77 -4.73
N ASP A 74 -4.80 -23.85 -5.43
CA ASP A 74 -5.08 -25.23 -5.02
C ASP A 74 -6.58 -25.46 -4.72
N GLY A 75 -7.44 -24.83 -5.53
CA GLY A 75 -8.89 -24.88 -5.39
C GLY A 75 -9.48 -23.97 -4.30
N GLN A 76 -8.65 -23.25 -3.54
CA GLN A 76 -9.09 -22.30 -2.52
C GLN A 76 -9.15 -20.88 -3.08
N GLU A 77 -10.32 -20.25 -3.00
CA GLU A 77 -10.50 -18.86 -3.40
C GLU A 77 -9.61 -17.92 -2.57
N GLN A 78 -8.97 -16.99 -3.26
CA GLN A 78 -8.11 -15.96 -2.69
C GLN A 78 -8.85 -14.64 -2.86
N HIS A 79 -9.24 -14.03 -1.74
CA HIS A 79 -9.97 -12.75 -1.76
C HIS A 79 -9.02 -11.55 -1.81
N GLY A 80 -9.50 -10.44 -2.36
CA GLY A 80 -8.91 -9.11 -2.13
C GLY A 80 -7.83 -8.65 -3.10
N PHE A 81 -7.83 -9.11 -4.35
CA PHE A 81 -6.89 -8.58 -5.34
C PHE A 81 -7.52 -7.46 -6.15
N PHE A 82 -6.83 -6.32 -6.16
CA PHE A 82 -7.12 -5.17 -6.98
C PHE A 82 -5.86 -4.84 -7.77
N ALA A 83 -6.00 -4.70 -9.09
CA ALA A 83 -4.93 -4.05 -9.85
C ALA A 83 -4.94 -2.57 -9.43
N PRO A 84 -3.80 -2.01 -9.00
CA PRO A 84 -3.73 -0.59 -8.70
C PRO A 84 -4.11 0.22 -9.96
N ASP A 85 -4.85 1.29 -9.77
CA ASP A 85 -5.04 2.28 -10.82
C ASP A 85 -3.68 2.94 -11.05
N ALA A 86 -3.05 2.59 -12.16
CA ALA A 86 -1.72 3.06 -12.50
C ALA A 86 -1.76 4.29 -13.42
N GLY A 87 -2.95 4.87 -13.67
CA GLY A 87 -3.12 6.02 -14.55
C GLY A 87 -2.63 5.79 -15.99
N GLY A 88 -2.46 4.53 -16.40
CA GLY A 88 -1.74 4.17 -17.61
C GLY A 88 -1.64 2.68 -17.83
N LEU A 89 -1.32 2.32 -19.07
CA LEU A 89 -0.98 0.96 -19.48
C LEU A 89 0.42 0.63 -18.98
N SER A 90 0.54 0.26 -17.72
CA SER A 90 1.79 -0.21 -17.12
C SER A 90 1.68 -1.67 -16.70
N ASN A 91 2.82 -2.34 -16.65
CA ASN A 91 2.91 -3.64 -16.04
C ASN A 91 2.81 -3.51 -14.52
N VAL A 92 1.84 -4.19 -13.94
CA VAL A 92 1.57 -4.13 -12.50
C VAL A 92 1.51 -5.53 -11.92
N LEU A 93 1.90 -5.65 -10.65
CA LEU A 93 1.69 -6.86 -9.88
C LEU A 93 0.20 -7.02 -9.63
N MET A 94 -0.39 -8.05 -10.24
CA MET A 94 -1.83 -8.33 -10.13
C MET A 94 -2.14 -9.31 -9.00
N TYR A 95 -1.26 -10.29 -8.77
CA TYR A 95 -1.44 -11.27 -7.72
C TYR A 95 -0.09 -11.71 -7.17
N SER A 96 0.01 -11.90 -5.87
CA SER A 96 1.18 -12.50 -5.25
C SER A 96 0.79 -13.38 -4.07
N LYS A 97 1.50 -14.50 -3.92
CA LYS A 97 1.40 -15.35 -2.74
C LYS A 97 2.77 -15.93 -2.41
N SER A 98 3.19 -15.81 -1.15
CA SER A 98 4.43 -16.37 -0.62
C SER A 98 4.15 -17.29 0.57
N GLY A 99 5.18 -17.93 1.11
CA GLY A 99 5.07 -18.84 2.26
C GLY A 99 4.33 -20.14 1.93
N LEU A 100 4.29 -20.51 0.65
CA LEU A 100 3.74 -21.78 0.22
C LEU A 100 4.71 -22.92 0.55
N LYS A 101 4.16 -24.11 0.80
CA LYS A 101 4.99 -25.31 0.95
C LYS A 101 5.66 -25.60 -0.39
N ASN A 102 6.95 -25.93 -0.41
CA ASN A 102 7.67 -26.23 -1.65
C ASN A 102 7.14 -27.51 -2.35
N THR A 103 6.02 -27.39 -3.04
CA THR A 103 5.25 -28.45 -3.70
C THR A 103 4.68 -27.92 -5.01
N THR A 104 4.08 -28.78 -5.82
CA THR A 104 3.37 -28.34 -7.03
C THR A 104 2.04 -27.71 -6.65
N HIS A 105 1.88 -26.44 -7.03
CA HIS A 105 0.66 -25.66 -6.84
C HIS A 105 -0.08 -25.44 -8.17
N THR A 106 -1.39 -25.24 -8.08
CA THR A 106 -2.23 -24.84 -9.22
C THR A 106 -2.91 -23.51 -8.92
N LEU A 107 -2.54 -22.48 -9.67
CA LEU A 107 -3.16 -21.16 -9.60
C LEU A 107 -4.06 -20.94 -10.80
N THR A 108 -5.33 -20.61 -10.57
CA THR A 108 -6.25 -20.16 -11.63
C THR A 108 -6.64 -18.71 -11.38
N ILE A 109 -6.46 -17.85 -12.37
CA ILE A 109 -6.82 -16.43 -12.30
C ILE A 109 -7.72 -16.09 -13.48
N GLY A 110 -8.71 -15.23 -13.23
CA GLY A 110 -9.52 -14.65 -14.29
C GLY A 110 -10.38 -13.49 -13.77
N PRO A 111 -11.15 -12.87 -14.68
CA PRO A 111 -12.15 -11.89 -14.29
C PRO A 111 -13.24 -12.55 -13.42
N SER A 112 -13.85 -11.77 -12.51
CA SER A 112 -14.98 -12.28 -11.72
C SER A 112 -16.28 -12.37 -12.53
N ASP A 113 -16.36 -11.59 -13.61
CA ASP A 113 -17.52 -11.47 -14.49
C ASP A 113 -17.05 -11.54 -15.95
N VAL A 114 -17.88 -12.12 -16.82
CA VAL A 114 -17.66 -12.24 -18.28
C VAL A 114 -17.52 -10.91 -19.01
N THR A 115 -17.98 -9.82 -18.40
CA THR A 115 -17.91 -8.45 -18.94
C THR A 115 -16.55 -7.80 -18.72
N GLN A 116 -15.74 -8.33 -17.82
CA GLN A 116 -14.41 -7.82 -17.51
C GLN A 116 -13.36 -8.54 -18.35
N PHE A 117 -12.33 -7.82 -18.76
CA PHE A 117 -11.19 -8.41 -19.44
C PHE A 117 -9.95 -8.41 -18.53
N PHE A 118 -9.06 -9.37 -18.77
CA PHE A 118 -7.82 -9.58 -18.05
C PHE A 118 -6.66 -9.58 -19.05
N LEU A 119 -5.66 -8.73 -18.78
CA LEU A 119 -4.46 -8.57 -19.60
C LEU A 119 -3.30 -9.26 -18.86
N PHE A 120 -3.14 -10.55 -19.08
CA PHE A 120 -2.06 -11.35 -18.50
C PHE A 120 -0.77 -11.13 -19.29
N ASP A 121 0.34 -10.91 -18.61
CA ASP A 121 1.64 -10.75 -19.25
C ASP A 121 2.54 -11.95 -18.93
N TYR A 122 3.02 -12.02 -17.69
CA TYR A 122 3.88 -13.12 -17.24
C TYR A 122 3.67 -13.44 -15.76
N ALA A 123 4.23 -14.57 -15.34
CA ALA A 123 4.31 -14.95 -13.93
C ALA A 123 5.72 -15.42 -13.59
N THR A 124 6.15 -15.15 -12.37
CA THR A 124 7.39 -15.68 -11.78
C THR A 124 7.05 -16.46 -10.53
N TYR A 125 7.88 -17.44 -10.19
CA TYR A 125 7.73 -18.22 -8.97
C TYR A 125 9.10 -18.50 -8.35
N THR A 126 9.12 -18.71 -7.03
CA THR A 126 10.31 -19.15 -6.30
C THR A 126 10.15 -20.61 -5.92
N TYR A 127 11.25 -21.35 -5.86
CA TYR A 127 11.26 -22.73 -5.40
C TYR A 127 12.50 -22.98 -4.56
N GLU A 128 12.44 -23.97 -3.67
CA GLU A 128 13.62 -24.42 -2.94
C GLU A 128 14.16 -25.66 -3.65
N GLU A 129 15.45 -25.65 -4.00
CA GLU A 129 16.13 -26.85 -4.44
C GLU A 129 16.31 -27.75 -3.22
N THR A 130 15.53 -28.82 -3.15
CA THR A 130 15.91 -29.91 -2.25
C THR A 130 17.18 -30.50 -2.83
N ASP A 131 18.30 -30.42 -2.11
CA ASP A 131 19.61 -31.01 -2.44
C ASP A 131 19.58 -32.55 -2.52
N THR A 132 18.62 -33.11 -3.25
CA THR A 132 18.53 -34.54 -3.57
C THR A 132 19.30 -34.80 -4.87
N SER A 133 20.46 -34.16 -5.02
CA SER A 133 21.50 -34.60 -5.93
C SER A 133 22.65 -35.17 -5.09
N ALA A 134 22.34 -36.21 -4.31
CA ALA A 134 23.35 -37.23 -4.08
C ALA A 134 23.59 -37.87 -5.46
N SER A 135 24.52 -37.27 -6.21
CA SER A 135 25.07 -37.86 -7.42
C SER A 135 25.29 -39.34 -7.16
N PRO A 136 24.69 -40.27 -7.93
CA PRO A 136 24.90 -41.69 -7.72
C PRO A 136 26.40 -41.95 -7.91
N ALA A 137 27.11 -42.10 -6.79
CA ALA A 137 28.48 -42.56 -6.81
C ALA A 137 28.48 -43.87 -7.59
N ALA A 138 29.18 -43.90 -8.71
CA ALA A 138 29.27 -45.05 -9.58
C ALA A 138 29.58 -46.29 -8.74
N ALA A 139 28.58 -47.15 -8.57
CA ALA A 139 28.71 -48.39 -7.83
C ALA A 139 29.66 -49.29 -8.59
N THR A 140 30.94 -49.26 -8.23
CA THR A 140 31.88 -50.31 -8.59
C THR A 140 31.49 -51.53 -7.76
N SER A 141 30.81 -52.47 -8.39
CA SER A 141 30.40 -53.74 -7.81
C SER A 141 31.61 -54.52 -7.30
N THR A 142 31.78 -54.57 -5.98
CA THR A 142 32.61 -55.59 -5.32
C THR A 142 31.66 -56.45 -4.47
N PRO A 143 31.62 -57.78 -4.66
CA PRO A 143 30.70 -58.63 -3.93
C PRO A 143 31.24 -58.95 -2.52
N ASP A 144 30.28 -59.10 -1.61
CA ASP A 144 30.30 -60.02 -0.47
C ASP A 144 31.26 -59.74 0.70
N ASN A 145 30.71 -59.29 1.84
CA ASN A 145 30.17 -60.21 2.87
C ASN A 145 29.99 -59.55 4.24
N ASN A 146 28.92 -60.00 4.91
CA ASN A 146 28.76 -60.10 6.36
C ASN A 146 28.58 -58.84 7.23
N LEU A 147 27.34 -58.74 7.73
CA LEU A 147 27.04 -58.90 9.16
C LEU A 147 27.78 -57.97 10.14
N LYS A 148 27.11 -56.87 10.52
CA LYS A 148 26.79 -56.59 11.93
C LYS A 148 25.77 -55.47 12.06
N LYS A 149 24.65 -55.85 12.67
CA LYS A 149 23.61 -54.98 13.20
C LYS A 149 24.12 -54.41 14.51
N GLU A 150 24.36 -53.11 14.60
CA GLU A 150 24.48 -52.40 15.87
C GLU A 150 23.60 -51.14 15.89
N PRO A 151 23.05 -50.77 17.07
CA PRO A 151 22.05 -49.73 17.20
C PRO A 151 22.64 -48.39 17.66
N ASN A 152 21.95 -47.31 17.25
CA ASN A 152 21.82 -46.01 17.91
C ASN A 152 23.09 -45.16 18.17
N LEU A 153 23.11 -43.93 17.60
CA LEU A 153 23.37 -42.70 18.37
C LEU A 153 23.07 -41.45 17.50
N ILE A 154 21.87 -40.90 17.66
CA ILE A 154 21.50 -39.57 17.12
C ILE A 154 21.79 -38.57 18.24
N TRP A 155 22.87 -37.79 18.10
CA TRP A 155 23.16 -36.65 18.98
C TRP A 155 22.59 -35.34 18.39
N PRO A 156 22.30 -34.33 19.23
CA PRO A 156 21.44 -33.18 18.92
C PRO A 156 22.25 -31.92 18.59
N ILE A 157 22.01 -31.31 17.43
CA ILE A 157 22.59 -30.00 17.04
C ILE A 157 21.48 -28.98 16.66
N ALA A 158 20.20 -29.33 16.81
CA ALA A 158 19.07 -28.47 16.41
C ALA A 158 18.49 -27.58 17.55
N GLY A 159 19.31 -27.11 18.50
CA GLY A 159 18.82 -26.41 19.71
C GLY A 159 18.99 -24.89 19.75
N GLY A 160 19.82 -24.29 18.88
CA GLY A 160 20.20 -22.87 19.02
C GLY A 160 19.16 -21.87 18.54
N VAL A 161 18.51 -22.14 17.40
CA VAL A 161 17.65 -21.17 16.72
C VAL A 161 16.33 -20.96 17.47
N ILE A 162 15.79 -22.01 18.08
CA ILE A 162 14.54 -21.94 18.83
C ILE A 162 14.71 -21.07 20.09
N GLY A 163 15.88 -21.12 20.75
CA GLY A 163 16.17 -20.29 21.92
C GLY A 163 16.19 -18.78 21.62
N ALA A 164 16.77 -18.38 20.49
CA ALA A 164 16.86 -16.97 20.11
C ALA A 164 15.48 -16.34 19.81
N ILE A 165 14.58 -17.10 19.18
CA ILE A 165 13.22 -16.63 18.86
C ILE A 165 12.41 -16.36 20.13
N PHE A 166 12.52 -17.21 21.16
CA PHE A 166 11.82 -16.99 22.42
C PHE A 166 12.36 -15.76 23.18
N VAL A 167 13.67 -15.53 23.16
CA VAL A 167 14.28 -14.35 23.82
C VAL A 167 13.90 -13.05 23.10
N PHE A 168 13.93 -13.02 21.76
CA PHE A 168 13.52 -11.82 21.00
C PHE A 168 12.02 -11.54 21.12
N SER A 169 11.17 -12.57 21.07
CA SER A 169 9.72 -12.43 21.23
C SER A 169 9.36 -11.89 22.61
N THR A 170 9.98 -12.41 23.68
CA THR A 170 9.76 -11.90 25.03
C THR A 170 10.27 -10.47 25.23
N LEU A 171 11.39 -10.10 24.61
CA LEU A 171 11.92 -8.73 24.64
C LEU A 171 10.98 -7.73 23.94
N MET A 172 10.45 -8.07 22.76
CA MET A 172 9.53 -7.21 22.02
C MET A 172 8.21 -6.99 22.76
N ILE A 173 7.66 -8.03 23.40
CA ILE A 173 6.45 -7.90 24.23
C ILE A 173 6.71 -6.95 25.42
N LEU A 174 7.87 -7.04 26.07
CA LEU A 174 8.25 -6.13 27.16
C LEU A 174 8.34 -4.67 26.68
N ILE A 175 9.02 -4.42 25.55
CA ILE A 175 9.12 -3.08 24.96
C ILE A 175 7.73 -2.53 24.63
N HIS A 176 6.86 -3.35 24.05
CA HIS A 176 5.50 -2.94 23.71
C HIS A 176 4.67 -2.59 24.98
N GLN A 177 4.81 -3.37 26.05
CA GLN A 177 4.14 -3.05 27.33
C GLN A 177 4.69 -1.79 28.00
N PHE A 178 5.99 -1.51 27.88
CA PHE A 178 6.57 -0.26 28.38
C PHE A 178 6.12 0.95 27.57
N ARG A 179 6.00 0.82 26.23
CA ARG A 179 5.47 1.91 25.38
C ARG A 179 3.98 2.16 25.62
N SER A 180 3.16 1.12 25.78
CA SER A 180 1.71 1.30 25.99
C SER A 180 1.37 1.92 27.34
N ARG A 181 2.15 1.64 28.39
CA ARG A 181 1.95 2.23 29.72
C ARG A 181 2.23 3.73 29.75
N SER A 182 3.13 4.22 28.90
CA SER A 182 3.46 5.65 28.79
C SER A 182 2.34 6.49 28.18
N ALA A 183 1.42 5.91 27.40
CA ALA A 183 0.30 6.62 26.78
C ALA A 183 -0.91 6.82 27.73
N VAL A 184 -1.04 5.99 28.77
CA VAL A 184 -2.21 6.03 29.67
C VAL A 184 -2.07 7.08 30.79
N SER A 185 -0.85 7.53 31.10
CA SER A 185 -0.64 8.52 32.17
C SER A 185 -1.07 9.95 31.79
N ARG A 186 -1.18 10.28 30.49
CA ARG A 186 -1.54 11.65 30.05
C ARG A 186 -3.04 11.97 30.04
N ARG A 187 -3.94 10.99 30.27
CA ARG A 187 -5.41 11.22 30.24
C ARG A 187 -6.04 11.68 31.56
N ARG A 188 -5.28 11.81 32.66
CA ARG A 188 -5.85 12.26 33.95
C ARG A 188 -5.76 13.77 34.23
N SER A 189 -5.15 14.57 33.36
CA SER A 189 -5.03 16.02 33.56
C SER A 189 -6.02 16.89 32.77
N ALA A 190 -6.90 16.29 31.95
CA ALA A 190 -7.81 17.05 31.08
C ALA A 190 -9.30 17.01 31.50
N GLN A 191 -9.64 16.40 32.64
CA GLN A 191 -11.05 16.21 33.04
C GLN A 191 -11.50 17.05 34.25
N MET A 192 -10.80 18.13 34.58
CA MET A 192 -11.10 18.96 35.76
C MET A 192 -11.67 20.35 35.46
N THR A 193 -12.30 20.56 34.29
CA THR A 193 -12.92 21.85 33.96
C THR A 193 -14.20 21.69 33.15
N GLN A 194 -15.26 21.19 33.78
CA GLN A 194 -16.64 21.56 33.43
C GLN A 194 -17.58 21.21 34.59
N LEU A 195 -17.71 22.14 35.53
CA LEU A 195 -18.80 22.22 36.49
C LEU A 195 -19.05 23.71 36.76
N ASN A 196 -19.75 24.39 35.85
CA ASN A 196 -20.59 25.55 36.18
C ASN A 196 -21.43 25.96 34.97
N SER A 197 -22.73 25.66 34.98
CA SER A 197 -23.78 26.67 34.76
C SER A 197 -25.14 25.99 34.86
N THR A 198 -25.81 26.30 35.95
CA THR A 198 -27.19 25.94 36.29
C THR A 198 -28.08 27.16 36.03
N ASP A 199 -29.36 26.88 35.79
CA ASP A 199 -30.53 27.76 35.77
C ASP A 199 -30.80 28.60 34.50
N GLU A 200 -31.95 28.37 33.85
CA GLU A 200 -33.19 29.08 34.22
C GLU A 200 -34.44 28.43 33.57
N LEU A 201 -35.49 28.22 34.36
CA LEU A 201 -36.82 27.70 33.98
C LEU A 201 -37.67 28.74 33.23
N THR A 202 -38.72 28.31 32.51
CA THR A 202 -40.15 28.74 32.68
C THR A 202 -41.04 28.25 31.49
N PRO A 203 -42.36 27.98 31.68
CA PRO A 203 -43.09 26.92 30.96
C PRO A 203 -44.10 27.38 29.87
N GLU A 204 -44.61 26.35 29.16
CA GLU A 204 -45.79 26.25 28.26
C GLU A 204 -47.01 27.11 28.64
N PRO A 205 -47.86 27.51 27.65
CA PRO A 205 -49.04 26.67 27.39
C PRO A 205 -49.56 26.58 25.94
N ARG A 206 -50.14 25.41 25.65
CA ARG A 206 -51.20 25.09 24.67
C ARG A 206 -52.12 26.24 24.22
N GLY A 207 -52.36 26.28 22.90
CA GLY A 207 -53.51 26.95 22.28
C GLY A 207 -53.74 26.47 20.84
N GLU A 208 -54.99 26.15 20.54
CA GLU A 208 -55.49 25.45 19.35
C GLU A 208 -55.64 26.32 18.08
N THR A 209 -55.64 25.64 16.92
CA THR A 209 -56.36 25.90 15.63
C THR A 209 -56.32 27.30 15.01
N GLN A 210 -55.84 27.42 13.75
CA GLN A 210 -56.62 27.87 12.57
C GLN A 210 -55.72 27.89 11.31
N LEU A 211 -56.13 27.11 10.31
CA LEU A 211 -55.65 27.18 8.93
C LEU A 211 -56.19 28.47 8.29
N SER A 212 -55.30 29.42 7.97
CA SER A 212 -55.64 30.55 7.12
C SER A 212 -54.49 30.82 6.14
N LEU A 213 -54.78 30.59 4.86
CA LEU A 213 -53.92 30.86 3.73
C LEU A 213 -53.93 32.38 3.48
N ALA A 214 -52.84 33.07 3.82
CA ALA A 214 -52.65 34.47 3.47
C ALA A 214 -51.22 34.69 2.96
N PHE A 215 -51.12 35.14 1.71
CA PHE A 215 -49.88 35.64 1.11
C PHE A 215 -49.39 36.86 1.90
N GLN A 216 -48.15 36.81 2.40
CA GLN A 216 -47.41 37.98 2.88
C GLN A 216 -46.24 38.31 1.95
N PRO A 217 -45.94 39.61 1.74
CA PRO A 217 -44.80 40.05 0.95
C PRO A 217 -43.47 39.84 1.67
N VAL A 218 -42.46 39.48 0.89
CA VAL A 218 -41.07 39.19 1.31
C VAL A 218 -40.44 40.40 2.00
N PRO A 219 -39.90 40.26 3.24
CA PRO A 219 -39.10 41.29 3.88
C PRO A 219 -37.66 41.33 3.34
N PRO A 220 -36.99 42.49 3.34
CA PRO A 220 -35.61 42.61 2.88
C PRO A 220 -34.64 41.93 3.86
N LEU A 221 -33.66 41.21 3.28
CA LEU A 221 -32.53 40.57 3.96
C LEU A 221 -31.79 41.58 4.86
N ARG A 222 -31.88 41.39 6.18
CA ARG A 222 -30.95 41.96 7.15
C ARG A 222 -29.62 41.21 7.05
N GLN A 223 -28.56 41.93 6.66
CA GLN A 223 -27.19 41.46 6.78
C GLN A 223 -26.85 41.19 8.25
N ALA A 224 -26.44 39.96 8.53
CA ALA A 224 -25.83 39.59 9.81
C ALA A 224 -24.37 40.11 9.86
N PRO A 225 -23.87 40.55 11.03
CA PRO A 225 -22.48 40.94 11.17
C PRO A 225 -21.57 39.71 11.10
N ALA A 226 -20.51 39.84 10.31
CA ALA A 226 -19.44 38.85 10.19
C ALA A 226 -18.78 38.63 11.56
N ALA A 227 -18.99 37.46 12.14
CA ALA A 227 -18.14 36.95 13.20
C ALA A 227 -16.85 36.46 12.53
N ALA A 228 -15.74 37.14 12.82
CA ALA A 228 -14.41 36.70 12.44
C ALA A 228 -14.11 35.36 13.13
N GLU A 229 -14.11 34.29 12.35
CA GLU A 229 -13.69 32.96 12.77
C GLU A 229 -12.17 32.89 12.63
N ASP A 230 -11.47 33.15 13.73
CA ASP A 230 -10.02 33.05 13.87
C ASP A 230 -9.60 31.58 13.74
N THR A 231 -9.48 31.13 12.49
CA THR A 231 -9.06 29.76 12.16
C THR A 231 -7.55 29.75 11.98
N GLN A 232 -6.85 29.54 13.09
CA GLN A 232 -5.39 29.47 13.12
C GLN A 232 -4.88 28.27 12.30
N PRO A 233 -4.03 28.47 11.27
CA PRO A 233 -3.48 27.38 10.46
C PRO A 233 -2.33 26.71 11.23
N GLN A 234 -2.61 25.58 11.89
CA GLN A 234 -1.62 24.74 12.58
C GLN A 234 -1.44 23.29 12.05
N PRO A 235 -2.16 22.75 11.05
CA PRO A 235 -2.01 21.34 10.70
C PRO A 235 -0.69 21.03 9.97
N PHE A 236 -0.09 22.01 9.30
CA PHE A 236 1.06 21.79 8.42
C PHE A 236 2.39 21.62 9.18
N THR A 237 2.59 22.38 10.26
CA THR A 237 3.81 22.29 11.09
C THR A 237 3.91 20.96 11.83
N ALA A 238 2.77 20.40 12.26
CA ALA A 238 2.71 19.08 12.87
C ALA A 238 3.13 17.98 11.89
N LEU A 239 2.62 18.02 10.66
CA LEU A 239 2.97 17.04 9.61
C LEU A 239 4.46 17.13 9.23
N GLN A 240 5.01 18.33 9.10
CA GLN A 240 6.43 18.53 8.81
C GLN A 240 7.33 17.96 9.91
N HIS A 241 6.94 18.12 11.17
CA HIS A 241 7.66 17.56 12.30
C HIS A 241 7.62 16.02 12.29
N ASP A 242 6.48 15.42 11.97
CA ASP A 242 6.33 13.96 11.90
C ASP A 242 7.15 13.35 10.75
N ILE A 243 7.21 14.01 9.58
CA ILE A 243 8.06 13.59 8.46
C ILE A 243 9.55 13.65 8.84
N GLN A 244 9.97 14.71 9.55
CA GLN A 244 11.35 14.83 10.03
C GLN A 244 11.71 13.77 11.07
N ALA A 245 10.80 13.47 11.99
CA ALA A 245 10.99 12.41 12.98
C ALA A 245 11.14 11.03 12.32
N LEU A 246 10.29 10.73 11.32
CA LEU A 246 10.36 9.46 10.58
C LEU A 246 11.67 9.33 9.78
N SER A 247 12.13 10.41 9.16
CA SER A 247 13.42 10.43 8.46
C SER A 247 14.59 10.10 9.40
N HIS A 248 14.56 10.60 10.63
CA HIS A 248 15.58 10.30 11.63
C HIS A 248 15.54 8.82 12.07
N GLU A 249 14.35 8.25 12.31
CA GLU A 249 14.21 6.85 12.68
C GLU A 249 14.72 5.91 11.57
N ILE A 250 14.43 6.21 10.30
CA ILE A 250 14.92 5.42 9.16
C ILE A 250 16.45 5.48 9.06
N GLN A 251 17.07 6.65 9.29
CA GLN A 251 18.54 6.77 9.31
C GLN A 251 19.18 5.95 10.43
N GLU A 252 18.54 5.89 11.60
CA GLU A 252 19.03 5.10 12.73
C GLU A 252 18.96 3.59 12.44
N VAL A 253 17.86 3.13 11.82
CA VAL A 253 17.72 1.74 11.37
C VAL A 253 18.75 1.40 10.30
N SER A 254 18.95 2.28 9.31
CA SER A 254 19.93 2.07 8.24
C SER A 254 21.35 1.91 8.81
N ARG A 255 21.76 2.77 9.75
CA ARG A 255 23.05 2.62 10.45
C ARG A 255 23.17 1.32 11.23
N GLY A 256 22.11 0.93 11.95
CA GLY A 256 22.10 -0.32 12.71
C GLY A 256 22.27 -1.55 11.81
N VAL A 257 21.69 -1.53 10.61
CA VAL A 257 21.83 -2.61 9.61
C VAL A 257 23.24 -2.63 9.02
N GLU A 258 23.86 -1.48 8.77
CA GLU A 258 25.26 -1.40 8.33
C GLU A 258 26.22 -1.98 9.38
N ASP A 259 26.04 -1.63 10.66
CA ASP A 259 26.85 -2.15 11.76
C ASP A 259 26.70 -3.67 11.91
N LEU A 260 25.48 -4.19 11.76
CA LEU A 260 25.20 -5.63 11.76
C LEU A 260 25.84 -6.34 10.55
N SER A 261 25.81 -5.72 9.38
CA SER A 261 26.46 -6.23 8.17
C SER A 261 27.98 -6.34 8.36
N HIS A 262 28.60 -5.31 8.96
CA HIS A 262 30.03 -5.31 9.27
C HIS A 262 30.40 -6.36 10.33
N ALA A 263 29.60 -6.50 11.39
CA ALA A 263 29.83 -7.52 12.42
C ALA A 263 29.65 -8.95 11.89
N ALA A 264 28.71 -9.16 10.95
CA ALA A 264 28.47 -10.46 10.33
C ALA A 264 29.58 -10.87 9.35
N ALA A 265 30.29 -9.91 8.75
CA ALA A 265 31.38 -10.16 7.83
C ALA A 265 32.65 -10.72 8.50
N GLU A 266 32.76 -10.68 9.84
CA GLU A 266 33.98 -11.02 10.56
C GLU A 266 34.06 -12.50 11.02
N ASP A 267 32.96 -13.28 11.02
CA ASP A 267 32.99 -14.61 11.69
C ASP A 267 32.34 -15.81 10.96
N ILE A 268 31.60 -15.68 9.84
CA ILE A 268 30.92 -16.87 9.23
C ILE A 268 30.93 -16.88 7.69
N GLN A 269 31.11 -18.09 7.14
CA GLN A 269 31.05 -18.48 5.72
C GLN A 269 29.87 -17.85 4.92
N PRO A 270 30.03 -17.67 3.59
CA PRO A 270 29.09 -16.96 2.74
C PRO A 270 27.83 -17.80 2.48
N GLN A 271 26.69 -17.12 2.27
CA GLN A 271 25.32 -17.62 2.01
C GLN A 271 24.46 -17.56 3.30
N PRO A 272 23.72 -16.46 3.56
CA PRO A 272 22.68 -15.90 2.68
C PRO A 272 22.67 -14.35 2.66
N LEU A 273 23.67 -13.71 2.05
CA LEU A 273 23.78 -12.24 2.04
C LEU A 273 22.86 -11.54 1.03
N THR A 274 22.34 -12.28 0.04
CA THR A 274 21.64 -11.69 -1.12
C THR A 274 20.24 -11.16 -0.80
N THR A 275 19.55 -11.77 0.16
CA THR A 275 18.23 -11.29 0.60
C THR A 275 18.35 -10.02 1.43
N LEU A 276 19.26 -9.99 2.42
CA LEU A 276 19.51 -8.80 3.23
C LEU A 276 19.97 -7.61 2.38
N GLN A 277 20.81 -7.85 1.37
CA GLN A 277 21.25 -6.80 0.47
C GLN A 277 20.12 -6.24 -0.41
N ARG A 278 19.15 -7.07 -0.78
CA ARG A 278 17.93 -6.62 -1.48
C ARG A 278 17.09 -5.73 -0.58
N ASP A 279 16.93 -6.11 0.69
CA ASP A 279 16.12 -5.35 1.65
C ASP A 279 16.80 -4.00 2.00
N ILE A 280 18.13 -3.98 2.12
CA ILE A 280 18.93 -2.75 2.27
C ILE A 280 18.73 -1.82 1.06
N GLN A 281 18.75 -2.37 -0.16
CA GLN A 281 18.49 -1.57 -1.36
C GLN A 281 17.07 -1.00 -1.40
N ALA A 282 16.07 -1.79 -1.00
CA ALA A 282 14.68 -1.31 -0.90
C ALA A 282 14.54 -0.17 0.11
N LEU A 283 15.20 -0.27 1.28
CA LEU A 283 15.24 0.80 2.28
C LEU A 283 15.90 2.08 1.75
N SER A 284 17.00 1.95 0.99
CA SER A 284 17.68 3.10 0.38
C SER A 284 16.77 3.83 -0.61
N THR A 285 16.03 3.10 -1.43
CA THR A 285 15.08 3.70 -2.39
C THR A 285 13.96 4.42 -1.64
N LEU A 286 13.39 3.80 -0.61
CA LEU A 286 12.36 4.42 0.23
C LEU A 286 12.85 5.71 0.89
N GLN A 287 14.09 5.71 1.40
CA GLN A 287 14.68 6.90 1.99
C GLN A 287 14.84 8.04 0.97
N GLN A 288 15.23 7.71 -0.26
CA GLN A 288 15.37 8.69 -1.33
C GLN A 288 14.00 9.27 -1.72
N ASP A 289 12.96 8.44 -1.81
CA ASP A 289 11.60 8.87 -2.13
C ASP A 289 11.02 9.78 -1.03
N LEU A 290 11.27 9.46 0.24
CA LEU A 290 10.86 10.31 1.37
C LEU A 290 11.59 11.67 1.38
N GLN A 291 12.85 11.71 0.97
CA GLN A 291 13.58 12.97 0.83
C GLN A 291 13.04 13.82 -0.31
N ALA A 292 12.73 13.21 -1.46
CA ALA A 292 12.09 13.90 -2.58
C ALA A 292 10.73 14.48 -2.17
N LEU A 293 9.91 13.68 -1.48
CA LEU A 293 8.61 14.11 -0.97
C LEU A 293 8.73 15.27 0.04
N SER A 294 9.71 15.21 0.94
CA SER A 294 9.97 16.30 1.88
C SER A 294 10.33 17.61 1.17
N HIS A 295 11.09 17.54 0.09
CA HIS A 295 11.43 18.71 -0.72
C HIS A 295 10.20 19.29 -1.42
N GLU A 296 9.35 18.45 -2.01
CA GLU A 296 8.12 18.91 -2.66
C GLU A 296 7.15 19.58 -1.67
N ILE A 297 7.01 19.02 -0.48
CA ILE A 297 6.17 19.61 0.59
C ILE A 297 6.72 20.98 1.00
N GLN A 298 8.04 21.15 1.11
CA GLN A 298 8.64 22.46 1.41
C GLN A 298 8.42 23.47 0.29
N GLU A 299 8.46 23.05 -0.97
CA GLU A 299 8.19 23.90 -2.12
C GLU A 299 6.73 24.37 -2.14
N VAL A 300 5.78 23.46 -1.89
CA VAL A 300 4.37 23.78 -1.75
C VAL A 300 4.13 24.75 -0.58
N SER A 301 4.79 24.54 0.56
CA SER A 301 4.68 25.44 1.71
C SER A 301 5.11 26.86 1.36
N ARG A 302 6.25 27.01 0.66
CA ARG A 302 6.73 28.33 0.23
C ARG A 302 5.77 29.00 -0.75
N GLY A 303 5.23 28.24 -1.72
CA GLY A 303 4.25 28.77 -2.66
C GLY A 303 2.97 29.27 -1.97
N VAL A 304 2.52 28.58 -0.92
CA VAL A 304 1.36 29.02 -0.13
C VAL A 304 1.68 30.28 0.69
N GLU A 305 2.88 30.40 1.27
CA GLU A 305 3.33 31.60 1.99
C GLU A 305 3.42 32.83 1.06
N ASP A 306 3.98 32.68 -0.13
CA ASP A 306 4.07 33.74 -1.14
C ASP A 306 2.68 34.23 -1.58
N LEU A 307 1.76 33.29 -1.87
CA LEU A 307 0.38 33.62 -2.22
C LEU A 307 -0.38 34.31 -1.07
N SER A 308 -0.08 33.92 0.18
CA SER A 308 -0.65 34.58 1.36
C SER A 308 -0.18 36.02 1.48
N HIS A 309 1.10 36.30 1.24
CA HIS A 309 1.65 37.65 1.28
C HIS A 309 1.10 38.54 0.14
N ASP A 310 0.93 38.00 -1.06
CA ASP A 310 0.32 38.73 -2.19
C ASP A 310 -1.14 39.08 -1.92
N ALA A 311 -1.88 38.18 -1.25
CA ALA A 311 -3.26 38.44 -0.85
C ALA A 311 -3.35 39.56 0.22
N GLU A 312 -2.47 39.55 1.23
CA GLU A 312 -2.40 40.60 2.25
C GLU A 312 -1.99 41.95 1.65
N ALA A 313 -1.00 41.97 0.74
CA ALA A 313 -0.56 43.17 0.04
C ALA A 313 -1.69 43.77 -0.82
N SER A 314 -2.48 42.92 -1.48
CA SER A 314 -3.64 43.34 -2.27
C SER A 314 -4.77 43.92 -1.40
N GLN A 315 -4.92 43.43 -0.17
CA GLN A 315 -5.94 43.92 0.76
C GLN A 315 -5.58 45.30 1.36
N ALA A 316 -4.29 45.60 1.49
CA ALA A 316 -3.80 46.88 2.03
C ALA A 316 -3.97 48.08 1.07
N VAL A 317 -4.14 47.85 -0.23
CA VAL A 317 -4.20 48.91 -1.27
C VAL A 317 -5.64 49.40 -1.57
N GLY A 318 -6.65 48.77 -0.98
CA GLY A 318 -8.07 48.95 -1.33
C GLY A 318 -8.81 50.18 -0.80
N ALA A 319 -8.15 51.26 -0.35
CA ALA A 319 -8.86 52.36 0.32
C ALA A 319 -9.12 53.65 -0.48
N ASP A 320 -8.45 53.97 -1.61
CA ASP A 320 -8.67 55.31 -2.21
C ASP A 320 -8.32 55.51 -3.71
N LEU A 321 -8.37 54.48 -4.57
CA LEU A 321 -8.04 54.66 -6.00
C LEU A 321 -9.19 54.26 -6.95
N PRO A 322 -9.45 55.08 -8.00
CA PRO A 322 -10.51 54.84 -8.97
C PRO A 322 -10.22 53.61 -9.86
N PRO A 323 -11.28 52.97 -10.39
CA PRO A 323 -11.19 51.68 -11.05
C PRO A 323 -10.37 51.78 -12.34
N GLN A 324 -9.21 51.10 -12.37
CA GLN A 324 -8.44 50.83 -13.58
C GLN A 324 -8.81 49.46 -14.15
N PRO A 325 -8.98 49.33 -15.48
CA PRO A 325 -9.28 48.08 -16.14
C PRO A 325 -7.99 47.29 -16.36
N HIS A 326 -7.61 46.43 -15.40
CA HIS A 326 -6.51 45.49 -15.58
C HIS A 326 -7.02 44.08 -15.79
N GLY A 327 -6.41 43.42 -16.78
CA GLY A 327 -6.77 42.09 -17.25
C GLY A 327 -6.68 41.03 -16.17
N GLU A 328 -7.63 40.10 -16.23
CA GLU A 328 -7.73 38.89 -15.41
C GLU A 328 -6.45 38.06 -15.54
N HIS A 329 -5.48 38.27 -14.64
CA HIS A 329 -4.61 37.18 -14.24
C HIS A 329 -5.42 36.27 -13.32
N GLN A 330 -5.54 35.01 -13.71
CA GLN A 330 -6.52 34.07 -13.18
C GLN A 330 -5.85 33.12 -12.18
N PRO A 331 -5.85 33.44 -10.86
CA PRO A 331 -5.22 32.62 -9.81
C PRO A 331 -5.89 31.25 -9.59
N THR A 332 -6.97 30.93 -10.31
CA THR A 332 -7.70 29.67 -10.17
C THR A 332 -6.95 28.47 -10.76
N ALA A 333 -6.03 28.67 -11.70
CA ALA A 333 -5.26 27.58 -12.28
C ALA A 333 -4.20 27.00 -11.30
N GLU A 334 -3.51 27.86 -10.55
CA GLU A 334 -2.48 27.41 -9.59
C GLU A 334 -3.08 26.74 -8.36
N ILE A 335 -4.21 27.23 -7.86
CA ILE A 335 -4.94 26.60 -6.75
C ILE A 335 -5.44 25.20 -7.15
N GLY A 336 -5.84 25.01 -8.41
CA GLY A 336 -6.24 23.71 -8.94
C GLY A 336 -5.09 22.68 -8.91
N MET A 337 -3.91 23.08 -9.40
CA MET A 337 -2.73 22.20 -9.39
C MET A 337 -2.26 21.86 -7.97
N LEU A 338 -2.32 22.82 -7.04
CA LEU A 338 -1.94 22.58 -5.64
C LEU A 338 -2.88 21.56 -4.98
N ARG A 339 -4.19 21.65 -5.23
CA ARG A 339 -5.15 20.65 -4.72
C ARG A 339 -4.87 19.26 -5.27
N GLU A 340 -4.62 19.14 -6.57
CA GLU A 340 -4.30 17.86 -7.21
C GLU A 340 -3.03 17.22 -6.62
N ARG A 341 -2.00 18.02 -6.34
CA ARG A 341 -0.77 17.53 -5.69
C ARG A 341 -1.00 17.06 -4.26
N VAL A 342 -1.83 17.77 -3.48
CA VAL A 342 -2.17 17.34 -2.11
C VAL A 342 -2.91 16.01 -2.12
N GLU A 343 -3.89 15.83 -3.03
CA GLU A 343 -4.62 14.56 -3.17
C GLU A 343 -3.70 13.40 -3.58
N ALA A 344 -2.74 13.64 -4.49
CA ALA A 344 -1.75 12.64 -4.87
C ALA A 344 -0.85 12.19 -3.70
N ILE A 345 -0.46 13.11 -2.83
CA ILE A 345 0.34 12.81 -1.63
C ILE A 345 -0.47 11.96 -0.63
N GLU A 346 -1.76 12.27 -0.42
CA GLU A 346 -2.63 11.47 0.44
C GLU A 346 -2.82 10.04 -0.08
N GLN A 347 -2.97 9.86 -1.39
CA GLN A 347 -3.07 8.53 -1.99
C GLN A 347 -1.78 7.72 -1.81
N LEU A 348 -0.62 8.36 -1.98
CA LEU A 348 0.68 7.70 -1.78
C LEU A 348 0.86 7.27 -0.31
N GLN A 349 0.40 8.09 0.64
CA GLN A 349 0.39 7.74 2.06
C GLN A 349 -0.51 6.53 2.36
N LEU A 350 -1.70 6.46 1.77
CA LEU A 350 -2.59 5.31 1.91
C LEU A 350 -1.97 4.03 1.32
N HIS A 351 -1.29 4.14 0.18
CA HIS A 351 -0.61 3.00 -0.44
C HIS A 351 0.52 2.45 0.45
N LEU A 352 1.35 3.33 1.01
CA LEU A 352 2.41 2.94 1.95
C LEU A 352 1.83 2.25 3.21
N GLN A 353 0.74 2.79 3.77
CA GLN A 353 0.08 2.16 4.93
C GLN A 353 -0.48 0.78 4.61
N ALA A 354 -1.06 0.59 3.41
CA ALA A 354 -1.58 -0.71 2.97
C ALA A 354 -0.45 -1.75 2.77
N SER A 355 0.68 -1.32 2.21
CA SER A 355 1.89 -2.14 2.06
C SER A 355 2.41 -2.62 3.43
N LEU A 356 2.56 -1.71 4.40
CA LEU A 356 3.00 -2.03 5.76
C LEU A 356 2.02 -2.99 6.49
N ALA A 357 0.72 -2.86 6.24
CA ALA A 357 -0.28 -3.74 6.83
C ALA A 357 -0.22 -5.19 6.30
N GLN A 358 0.13 -5.38 5.03
CA GLN A 358 0.27 -6.72 4.44
C GLN A 358 1.45 -7.51 5.01
N GLU A 359 2.50 -6.83 5.47
CA GLU A 359 3.71 -7.48 5.98
C GLU A 359 3.57 -7.95 7.44
N THR A 360 2.59 -7.45 8.18
CA THR A 360 2.41 -7.73 9.62
C THR A 360 1.38 -8.82 9.93
N ALA A 361 0.71 -9.40 8.93
CA ALA A 361 -0.25 -10.46 9.18
C ALA A 361 0.47 -11.73 9.70
N PRO A 362 0.26 -12.16 10.95
CA PRO A 362 0.93 -13.34 11.48
C PRO A 362 0.49 -14.57 10.67
N PRO A 363 1.39 -15.53 10.40
CA PRO A 363 1.02 -16.76 9.73
C PRO A 363 -0.08 -17.45 10.55
N ALA A 364 -1.20 -17.73 9.90
CA ALA A 364 -2.30 -18.45 10.51
C ALA A 364 -1.80 -19.82 10.96
N TYR A 365 -1.59 -19.97 12.27
CA TYR A 365 -1.26 -21.25 12.87
C TYR A 365 -2.45 -22.20 12.65
N THR A 366 -2.24 -23.20 11.81
CA THR A 366 -3.14 -24.34 11.73
C THR A 366 -2.78 -25.30 12.87
N PRO A 367 -3.70 -25.60 13.81
CA PRO A 367 -3.46 -26.63 14.81
C PRO A 367 -3.37 -28.00 14.09
N ILE A 368 -2.33 -28.76 14.46
CA ILE A 368 -2.06 -30.13 13.99
C ILE A 368 -3.05 -31.11 14.62
#